data_AF-A0A7U3UND2-F1
#
_entry.id   AF-A0A7U3UND2-F1
#
_cell.length_a   1.000
_cell.length_b   1.000
_cell.length_c   1.000
_cell.angle_alpha   90.00
_cell.angle_beta   90.00
_cell.angle_gamma   90.00
#
_symmetry.space_group_name_H-M   'P 1'
#
loop_
_entity.id
_entity.type
_entity.pdbx_description
1 polymer ?
#
loop_
_entity_poly.entity_id
_entity_poly.type
_entity_poly.pdbx_seq_one_letter_code
_entity_poly.pdbx_strand_id
1 'polypeptide(L)'
;MLGLLGFYDELDDRPGQPSGSIRDAVRPVGEPDEADLVVYLDTGHVLIDVMEGGQDVITGSAHRHSPGCSSLVTDGTWLWRLDFPHYLETHHVSLPETFLEHVRSLDYLMPSVSVAQFAPHYDETMPLVGWASAVPWRSTATTLIPGPRVVTSKAQFDAAMLSQDRPHGSWGKRRKPRSA
;
A
#
# COMPACT_ATOMS: atom_id res chain seq x y z
N MET A 1 -3.52 -20.65 -1.07
CA MET A 1 -3.57 -19.27 -1.63
C MET A 1 -3.59 -18.26 -0.49
N LEU A 2 -3.06 -17.07 -0.71
CA LEU A 2 -3.16 -15.95 0.24
C LEU A 2 -4.53 -15.27 0.12
N GLY A 3 -5.01 -14.66 1.20
CA GLY A 3 -6.11 -13.70 1.13
C GLY A 3 -5.68 -12.43 0.38
N LEU A 4 -6.61 -11.73 -0.26
CA LEU A 4 -6.33 -10.53 -1.06
C LEU A 4 -7.04 -9.30 -0.49
N LEU A 5 -6.32 -8.18 -0.39
CA LEU A 5 -6.87 -6.87 -0.02
C LEU A 5 -6.37 -5.79 -0.97
N GLY A 6 -7.20 -4.78 -1.26
CA GLY A 6 -6.77 -3.62 -2.03
C GLY A 6 -6.57 -3.88 -3.52
N PHE A 7 -7.07 -4.99 -4.06
CA PHE A 7 -7.09 -5.27 -5.49
C PHE A 7 -8.47 -4.89 -6.03
N TYR A 8 -8.67 -3.59 -6.27
CA TYR A 8 -9.89 -3.01 -6.83
C TYR A 8 -9.71 -2.65 -8.30
N ASP A 9 -10.82 -2.60 -9.04
CA ASP A 9 -10.85 -2.34 -10.49
C ASP A 9 -10.19 -1.01 -10.87
N GLU A 10 -10.25 0.03 -10.03
CA GLU A 10 -9.65 1.34 -10.32
C GLU A 10 -8.13 1.39 -10.13
N LEU A 11 -7.54 0.38 -9.48
CA LEU A 11 -6.12 0.35 -9.11
C LEU A 11 -5.26 -0.44 -10.10
N ASP A 12 -5.88 -1.09 -11.08
CA ASP A 12 -5.22 -1.95 -12.06
C ASP A 12 -5.96 -1.85 -13.40
N ASP A 13 -5.23 -1.82 -14.51
CA ASP A 13 -5.82 -1.76 -15.85
C ASP A 13 -6.56 -3.05 -16.24
N ARG A 14 -6.38 -4.14 -15.48
CA ARG A 14 -7.05 -5.42 -15.73
C ARG A 14 -8.47 -5.40 -15.13
N PRO A 15 -9.51 -5.68 -15.94
CA PRO A 15 -10.87 -5.70 -15.45
C PRO A 15 -11.16 -6.92 -14.57
N GLY A 16 -12.10 -6.77 -13.63
CA GLY A 16 -12.63 -7.88 -12.84
C GLY A 16 -11.69 -8.25 -11.70
N GLN A 17 -11.13 -7.25 -11.03
CA GLN A 17 -10.29 -7.46 -9.88
C GLN A 17 -11.07 -8.16 -8.75
N PRO A 18 -10.38 -8.95 -7.90
CA PRO A 18 -11.06 -9.75 -6.88
C PRO A 18 -11.92 -8.95 -5.90
N SER A 19 -11.63 -7.66 -5.69
CA SER A 19 -12.34 -6.81 -4.73
C SER A 19 -13.44 -5.95 -5.36
N GLY A 20 -13.64 -6.01 -6.69
CA GLY A 20 -14.60 -5.16 -7.41
C GLY A 20 -14.21 -3.67 -7.40
N SER A 21 -15.19 -2.76 -7.41
CA SER A 21 -14.94 -1.31 -7.35
C SER A 21 -14.61 -0.85 -5.93
N ILE A 22 -13.58 -0.01 -5.80
CA ILE A 22 -13.20 0.58 -4.51
C ILE A 22 -14.29 1.51 -3.96
N ARG A 23 -15.07 2.13 -4.85
CA ARG A 23 -16.11 3.09 -4.48
C ARG A 23 -17.25 2.42 -3.71
N ASP A 24 -17.53 1.16 -4.02
CA ASP A 24 -18.55 0.36 -3.33
C ASP A 24 -18.08 -0.08 -1.94
N ALA A 25 -16.77 -0.07 -1.69
CA ALA A 25 -16.17 -0.45 -0.41
C ALA A 25 -16.00 0.74 0.55
N VAL A 26 -16.18 1.98 0.10
CA VAL A 26 -16.08 3.19 0.93
C VAL A 26 -17.17 3.22 2.00
N ARG A 27 -16.79 3.57 3.23
CA ARG A 27 -17.74 3.70 4.35
C ARG A 27 -17.73 5.10 4.93
N PRO A 28 -18.83 5.53 5.59
CA PRO A 28 -18.86 6.81 6.27
C PRO A 28 -18.02 6.83 7.55
N VAL A 29 -17.76 5.67 8.16
CA VAL A 29 -17.01 5.51 9.40
C VAL A 29 -16.20 4.23 9.34
N GLY A 30 -14.94 4.34 9.75
CA GLY A 30 -13.97 3.27 9.89
C GLY A 30 -14.26 2.27 11.00
N GLU A 31 -13.36 1.31 11.14
CA GLU A 31 -13.34 0.39 12.28
C GLU A 31 -12.92 1.14 13.57
N PRO A 32 -13.35 0.70 14.77
CA PRO A 32 -12.96 1.33 16.03
C PRO A 32 -11.43 1.34 16.27
N ASP A 33 -10.76 0.32 15.76
CA ASP A 33 -9.33 0.01 15.80
C ASP A 33 -8.59 0.39 14.49
N GLU A 34 -9.19 1.23 13.63
CA GLU A 34 -8.65 1.55 12.30
C GLU A 34 -7.22 2.09 12.32
N ALA A 35 -6.85 2.89 13.33
CA ALA A 35 -5.49 3.39 13.45
C ALA A 35 -4.46 2.26 13.62
N ASP A 36 -4.76 1.24 14.42
CA ASP A 36 -3.88 0.10 14.63
C ASP A 36 -3.84 -0.81 13.37
N LEU A 37 -4.96 -0.93 12.65
CA LEU A 37 -5.03 -1.63 11.37
C LEU A 37 -4.18 -0.95 10.29
N VAL A 38 -4.20 0.39 10.22
CA VAL A 38 -3.35 1.16 9.29
C VAL A 38 -1.88 0.93 9.61
N VAL A 39 -1.50 0.98 10.90
CA VAL A 39 -0.12 0.70 11.33
C VAL A 39 0.28 -0.73 10.95
N TYR A 40 -0.58 -1.72 11.19
CA TYR A 40 -0.32 -3.10 10.82
C TYR A 40 -0.01 -3.23 9.31
N LEU A 41 -0.89 -2.69 8.46
CA LEU A 41 -0.72 -2.75 7.00
C LEU A 41 0.55 -2.03 6.53
N ASP A 42 0.92 -0.90 7.17
CA ASP A 42 2.13 -0.13 6.88
C ASP A 42 3.42 -0.91 7.23
N THR A 43 3.36 -1.83 8.21
CA THR A 43 4.51 -2.62 8.68
C THR A 43 4.75 -3.93 7.94
N GLY A 44 3.90 -4.29 6.98
CA GLY A 44 3.97 -5.59 6.30
C GLY A 44 5.27 -5.86 5.54
N HIS A 45 5.53 -7.14 5.28
CA HIS A 45 6.70 -7.61 4.55
C HIS A 45 6.58 -7.27 3.07
N VAL A 46 7.50 -6.46 2.55
CA VAL A 46 7.55 -6.12 1.13
C VAL A 46 8.03 -7.33 0.34
N LEU A 47 7.23 -7.75 -0.64
CA LEU A 47 7.55 -8.84 -1.55
C LEU A 47 8.07 -8.33 -2.89
N ILE A 48 7.39 -7.32 -3.43
CA ILE A 48 7.74 -6.68 -4.70
C ILE A 48 7.76 -5.19 -4.47
N ASP A 49 8.88 -4.57 -4.85
CA ASP A 49 9.07 -3.13 -4.84
C ASP A 49 8.96 -2.62 -6.27
N VAL A 50 8.06 -1.67 -6.48
CA VAL A 50 7.80 -1.04 -7.78
C VAL A 50 8.03 0.47 -7.62
N MET A 51 8.60 1.11 -8.64
CA MET A 51 9.13 2.48 -8.54
C MET A 51 8.23 3.57 -9.14
N GLU A 52 7.03 3.22 -9.57
CA GLU A 52 6.05 4.14 -10.15
C GLU A 52 5.51 5.15 -9.13
N GLY A 53 4.83 6.17 -9.63
CA GLY A 53 4.03 7.07 -8.82
C GLY A 53 2.55 6.82 -9.07
N GLY A 54 1.76 6.85 -8.01
CA GLY A 54 0.30 6.78 -8.06
C GLY A 54 -0.38 7.99 -7.45
N GLN A 55 -1.69 8.06 -7.66
CA GLN A 55 -2.58 9.01 -7.02
C GLN A 55 -3.75 8.24 -6.42
N ASP A 56 -4.43 8.87 -5.49
CA ASP A 56 -5.68 8.40 -4.94
C ASP A 56 -6.71 8.27 -6.07
N VAL A 57 -7.18 7.06 -6.35
CA VAL A 57 -8.12 6.80 -7.46
C VAL A 57 -9.54 7.32 -7.21
N ILE A 58 -9.85 7.71 -5.97
CA ILE A 58 -11.13 8.31 -5.59
C ILE A 58 -11.06 9.84 -5.75
N THR A 59 -9.97 10.47 -5.34
CA THR A 59 -9.86 11.95 -5.28
C THR A 59 -8.94 12.57 -6.34
N GLY A 60 -8.07 11.79 -6.96
CA GLY A 60 -6.99 12.26 -7.85
C GLY A 60 -5.83 12.94 -7.13
N SER A 61 -5.81 12.95 -5.79
CA SER A 61 -4.78 13.63 -5.01
C SER A 61 -3.56 12.75 -4.76
N ALA A 62 -2.39 13.37 -4.59
CA ALA A 62 -1.22 12.66 -4.10
C ALA A 62 -1.41 12.26 -2.62
N HIS A 63 -0.79 11.17 -2.21
CA HIS A 63 -0.82 10.67 -0.83
C HIS A 63 0.55 10.10 -0.42
N ARG A 64 0.70 9.77 0.87
CA ARG A 64 1.99 9.35 1.44
C ARG A 64 2.56 8.06 0.86
N HIS A 65 1.72 7.25 0.22
CA HIS A 65 2.11 6.01 -0.49
C HIS A 65 2.08 6.17 -2.01
N SER A 66 2.02 7.39 -2.54
CA SER A 66 2.08 7.64 -3.99
C SER A 66 3.32 7.00 -4.63
N PRO A 67 4.54 7.12 -4.06
CA PRO A 67 5.70 6.39 -4.57
C PRO A 67 5.60 4.89 -4.30
N GLY A 68 5.73 4.08 -5.34
CA GLY A 68 5.66 2.62 -5.32
C GLY A 68 4.31 2.06 -4.90
N CYS A 69 3.23 2.77 -5.20
CA CYS A 69 1.89 2.46 -4.71
C CYS A 69 1.40 1.03 -5.01
N SER A 70 1.81 0.45 -6.14
CA SER A 70 1.47 -0.92 -6.54
C SER A 70 2.40 -2.00 -6.00
N SER A 71 3.42 -1.62 -5.20
CA SER A 71 4.27 -2.57 -4.49
C SER A 71 3.43 -3.53 -3.66
N LEU A 72 3.87 -4.79 -3.58
CA LEU A 72 3.13 -5.84 -2.91
C LEU A 72 3.69 -6.13 -1.52
N VAL A 73 2.79 -6.25 -0.56
CA VAL A 73 3.08 -6.39 0.86
C VAL A 73 2.28 -7.57 1.43
N THR A 74 2.83 -8.28 2.42
CA THR A 74 2.18 -9.42 3.06
C THR A 74 2.46 -9.54 4.55
N ASP A 75 1.60 -10.25 5.27
CA ASP A 75 1.86 -10.81 6.61
C ASP A 75 2.09 -12.34 6.58
N GLY A 76 2.14 -12.93 5.39
CA GLY A 76 2.25 -14.38 5.18
C GLY A 76 0.91 -15.10 5.02
N THR A 77 -0.22 -14.46 5.36
CA THR A 77 -1.59 -14.98 5.17
C THR A 77 -2.35 -14.16 4.14
N TRP A 78 -2.16 -12.85 4.14
CA TRP A 78 -2.80 -11.87 3.27
C TRP A 78 -1.79 -11.14 2.40
N LEU A 79 -2.23 -10.74 1.22
CA LEU A 79 -1.48 -9.93 0.26
C LEU A 79 -2.24 -8.63 -0.01
N TRP A 80 -1.53 -7.51 -0.04
CA TRP A 80 -2.11 -6.21 -0.34
C TRP A 80 -1.15 -5.29 -1.10
N ARG A 81 -1.71 -4.24 -1.70
CA ARG A 81 -0.93 -3.14 -2.31
C ARG A 81 -0.42 -2.19 -1.23
N LEU A 82 0.77 -1.63 -1.42
CA LEU A 82 1.44 -0.74 -0.48
C LEU A 82 0.61 0.49 -0.13
N ASP A 83 -0.18 0.99 -1.08
CA ASP A 83 -1.05 2.15 -0.89
C ASP A 83 -2.42 1.82 -0.27
N PHE A 84 -2.75 0.55 -0.04
CA PHE A 84 -4.02 0.19 0.58
C PHE A 84 -4.30 0.86 1.95
N PRO A 85 -3.30 1.04 2.85
CA PRO A 85 -3.51 1.77 4.11
C PRO A 85 -4.00 3.22 3.91
N HIS A 86 -3.68 3.88 2.79
CA HIS A 86 -4.21 5.21 2.47
C HIS A 86 -5.72 5.17 2.29
N TYR A 87 -6.24 4.16 1.59
CA TYR A 87 -7.67 4.03 1.34
C TYR A 87 -8.45 3.63 2.59
N LEU A 88 -7.85 2.85 3.49
CA LEU A 88 -8.41 2.60 4.80
C LEU A 88 -8.47 3.89 5.63
N GLU A 89 -7.35 4.59 5.80
CA GLU A 89 -7.26 5.77 6.68
C GLU A 89 -8.04 6.99 6.15
N THR A 90 -8.12 7.16 4.83
CA THR A 90 -8.75 8.35 4.21
C THR A 90 -10.21 8.11 3.83
N HIS A 91 -10.56 6.89 3.42
CA HIS A 91 -11.87 6.58 2.84
C HIS A 91 -12.63 5.48 3.59
N HIS A 92 -12.08 4.98 4.71
CA HIS A 92 -12.69 3.93 5.53
C HIS A 92 -13.11 2.70 4.69
N VAL A 93 -12.29 2.36 3.69
CA VAL A 93 -12.56 1.23 2.81
C VAL A 93 -12.72 -0.03 3.64
N SER A 94 -13.81 -0.77 3.40
CA SER A 94 -14.19 -1.94 4.17
C SER A 94 -13.13 -3.05 4.08
N LEU A 95 -12.92 -3.72 5.21
CA LEU A 95 -12.04 -4.87 5.32
C LEU A 95 -12.87 -6.15 5.47
N PRO A 96 -12.44 -7.28 4.87
CA PRO A 96 -13.06 -8.57 5.14
C PRO A 96 -13.01 -8.92 6.64
N GLU A 97 -14.09 -9.48 7.16
CA GLU A 97 -14.20 -9.86 8.58
C GLU A 97 -13.10 -10.86 8.98
N THR A 98 -12.78 -11.82 8.10
CA THR A 98 -11.70 -12.80 8.32
C THR A 98 -10.31 -12.15 8.40
N PHE A 99 -10.09 -11.01 7.74
CA PHE A 99 -8.86 -10.25 7.89
C PHE A 99 -8.82 -9.55 9.26
N LEU A 100 -9.93 -8.92 9.65
CA LEU A 100 -10.03 -8.25 10.95
C LEU A 100 -9.77 -9.23 12.11
N GLU A 101 -10.41 -10.40 12.07
CA GLU A 101 -10.18 -11.46 13.04
C GLU A 101 -8.71 -11.90 13.08
N HIS A 102 -8.08 -12.05 11.91
CA HIS A 102 -6.67 -12.42 11.81
C HIS A 102 -5.76 -11.40 12.49
N VAL A 103 -5.86 -10.12 12.11
CA VAL A 103 -4.99 -9.07 12.65
C VAL A 103 -5.22 -8.86 14.15
N ARG A 104 -6.48 -8.90 14.59
CA ARG A 104 -6.82 -8.80 16.02
C ARG A 104 -6.27 -9.98 16.82
N SER A 105 -6.26 -11.19 16.25
CA SER A 105 -5.66 -12.37 16.91
C SER A 105 -4.13 -12.28 17.05
N LEU A 106 -3.50 -11.42 16.26
CA LEU A 106 -2.06 -11.13 16.31
C LEU A 106 -1.74 -9.92 17.19
N ASP A 107 -2.73 -9.35 17.88
CA ASP A 107 -2.59 -8.10 18.64
C ASP A 107 -1.98 -6.96 17.79
N TYR A 108 -2.32 -6.91 16.49
CA TYR A 108 -1.79 -5.96 15.52
C TYR A 108 -0.26 -6.02 15.36
N LEU A 109 0.37 -7.13 15.73
CA LEU A 109 1.80 -7.36 15.55
C LEU A 109 2.06 -8.11 14.26
N MET A 110 2.91 -7.54 13.40
CA MET A 110 3.33 -8.19 12.16
C MET A 110 4.06 -9.52 12.48
N PRO A 111 3.58 -10.67 11.98
CA PRO A 111 4.17 -11.96 12.34
C PRO A 111 5.47 -12.20 11.56
N SER A 112 6.31 -13.09 12.09
CA SER A 112 7.39 -13.67 11.30
C SER A 112 6.83 -14.77 10.40
N VAL A 113 7.26 -14.82 9.14
CA VAL A 113 6.69 -15.72 8.13
C VAL A 113 7.69 -16.83 7.80
N SER A 114 7.27 -18.09 7.98
CA SER A 114 8.03 -19.25 7.52
C SER A 114 7.96 -19.36 6.01
N VAL A 115 9.11 -19.27 5.32
CA VAL A 115 9.16 -19.33 3.85
C VAL A 115 8.68 -20.69 3.32
N ALA A 116 8.95 -21.77 4.05
CA ALA A 116 8.49 -23.10 3.65
C ALA A 116 6.96 -23.23 3.61
N GLN A 117 6.26 -22.52 4.49
CA GLN A 117 4.79 -22.49 4.53
C GLN A 117 4.22 -21.45 3.56
N PHE A 118 4.91 -20.33 3.41
CA PHE A 118 4.46 -19.20 2.60
C PHE A 118 4.65 -19.41 1.09
N ALA A 119 5.81 -19.92 0.66
CA ALA A 119 6.19 -20.00 -0.74
C ALA A 119 5.15 -20.72 -1.64
N PRO A 120 4.55 -21.86 -1.23
CA PRO A 120 3.50 -22.49 -2.03
C PRO A 120 2.26 -21.61 -2.24
N HIS A 121 1.88 -20.85 -1.21
CA HIS A 121 0.73 -19.94 -1.30
C HIS A 121 1.05 -18.70 -2.12
N TYR A 122 2.28 -18.18 -2.03
CA TYR A 122 2.77 -17.14 -2.92
C TYR A 122 2.71 -17.58 -4.38
N ASP A 123 3.29 -18.74 -4.71
CA ASP A 123 3.37 -19.25 -6.09
C ASP A 123 1.98 -19.43 -6.72
N GLU A 124 0.99 -19.81 -5.92
CA GLU A 124 -0.42 -19.93 -6.33
C GLU A 124 -1.10 -18.57 -6.53
N THR A 125 -0.76 -17.57 -5.70
CA THR A 125 -1.46 -16.28 -5.66
C THR A 125 -0.96 -15.30 -6.72
N MET A 126 0.35 -15.21 -6.92
CA MET A 126 0.95 -14.16 -7.75
C MET A 126 0.46 -14.11 -9.20
N PRO A 127 0.22 -15.25 -9.89
CA PRO A 127 -0.35 -15.22 -11.24
C PRO A 127 -1.74 -14.56 -11.31
N LEU A 128 -2.56 -14.71 -10.26
CA LEU A 128 -3.91 -14.15 -10.20
C LEU A 128 -3.88 -12.63 -10.10
N VAL A 129 -2.89 -12.11 -9.37
CA VAL A 129 -2.68 -10.67 -9.20
C VAL A 129 -1.72 -10.08 -10.24
N GLY A 130 -1.46 -10.78 -11.35
CA GLY A 130 -0.75 -10.20 -12.52
C GLY A 130 0.77 -10.26 -12.44
N TRP A 131 1.31 -10.95 -11.44
CA TRP A 131 2.73 -11.10 -11.19
C TRP A 131 3.22 -12.52 -11.50
N ALA A 132 2.72 -13.11 -12.58
CA ALA A 132 3.11 -14.46 -13.02
C ALA A 132 4.61 -14.59 -13.34
N SER A 133 5.32 -13.51 -13.64
CA SER A 133 6.77 -13.51 -13.84
C SER A 133 7.57 -13.57 -12.52
N ALA A 134 6.92 -13.29 -11.39
CA ALA A 134 7.55 -13.26 -10.06
C ALA A 134 7.53 -14.63 -9.36
N VAL A 135 7.05 -15.68 -10.02
CA VAL A 135 7.06 -17.07 -9.52
C VAL A 135 8.11 -17.93 -10.25
N PRO A 136 8.64 -18.99 -9.62
CA PRO A 136 8.42 -19.35 -8.21
C PRO A 136 9.13 -18.39 -7.26
N TRP A 137 8.76 -18.42 -5.99
CA TRP A 137 9.48 -17.75 -4.91
C TRP A 137 10.98 -18.08 -4.94
N ARG A 138 11.86 -17.07 -4.87
CA ARG A 138 13.32 -17.23 -5.05
C ARG A 138 14.17 -16.80 -3.85
N SER A 139 13.58 -16.33 -2.75
CA SER A 139 14.38 -15.87 -1.61
C SER A 139 15.14 -17.03 -0.96
N THR A 140 16.38 -16.77 -0.57
CA THR A 140 17.22 -17.70 0.21
C THR A 140 16.94 -17.65 1.70
N ALA A 141 16.14 -16.69 2.17
CA ALA A 141 15.74 -16.60 3.56
C ALA A 141 14.82 -17.78 3.94
N THR A 142 14.98 -18.31 5.15
CA THR A 142 14.09 -19.35 5.69
C THR A 142 12.89 -18.73 6.41
N THR A 143 13.04 -17.49 6.90
CA THR A 143 12.01 -16.75 7.63
C THR A 143 12.06 -15.29 7.21
N LEU A 144 10.90 -14.69 6.93
CA LEU A 144 10.75 -13.25 6.81
C LEU A 144 10.47 -12.69 8.19
N ILE A 145 11.34 -11.79 8.66
CA ILE A 145 11.21 -11.14 9.97
C ILE A 145 10.77 -9.70 9.73
N PRO A 146 9.79 -9.18 10.49
CA PRO A 146 9.35 -7.80 10.33
C PRO A 146 10.54 -6.85 10.44
N GLY A 147 10.78 -6.09 9.37
CA GLY A 147 11.82 -5.07 9.35
C GLY A 147 11.30 -3.77 9.96
N PRO A 148 12.15 -2.96 10.63
CA PRO A 148 11.77 -1.62 11.04
C PRO A 148 11.50 -0.79 9.78
N ARG A 149 10.23 -0.42 9.56
CA ARG A 149 9.81 0.41 8.43
C ARG A 149 9.41 1.78 8.94
N VAL A 150 10.12 2.81 8.48
CA VAL A 150 9.74 4.20 8.75
C VAL A 150 8.76 4.61 7.67
N VAL A 151 7.46 4.52 7.99
CA VAL A 151 6.40 5.06 7.13
C VAL A 151 6.09 6.47 7.62
N THR A 152 6.16 7.44 6.72
CA THR A 152 5.72 8.81 7.00
C THR A 152 4.25 8.77 7.38
N SER A 153 3.87 9.35 8.52
CA SER A 153 2.45 9.43 8.89
C SER A 153 1.69 10.37 7.94
N LYS A 154 0.38 10.17 7.80
CA LYS A 154 -0.47 11.08 7.03
C LYS A 154 -0.34 12.54 7.49
N ALA A 155 -0.34 12.77 8.79
CA ALA A 155 -0.18 14.11 9.36
C ALA A 155 1.16 14.77 8.95
N GLN A 156 2.26 14.01 8.94
CA GLN A 156 3.56 14.51 8.48
C GLN A 156 3.56 14.81 6.98
N PHE A 157 2.94 13.95 6.18
CA PHE A 157 2.81 14.15 4.74
C PHE A 157 1.99 15.41 4.43
N ASP A 158 0.81 15.55 5.05
CA ASP A 158 -0.08 16.70 4.87
C ASP A 158 0.62 18.01 5.28
N ALA A 159 1.35 18.00 6.41
CA ALA A 159 2.14 19.15 6.85
C ALA A 159 3.27 19.51 5.86
N ALA A 160 3.92 18.51 5.26
CA ALA A 160 4.95 18.72 4.25
C ALA A 160 4.36 19.31 2.96
N MET A 161 3.22 18.81 2.48
CA MET A 161 2.53 19.35 1.30
C MET A 161 2.12 20.81 1.49
N LEU A 162 1.53 21.15 2.65
CA LEU A 162 1.18 22.54 2.98
C LEU A 162 2.40 23.47 3.04
N SER A 163 3.57 22.94 3.40
CA SER A 163 4.82 23.71 3.44
C SER A 163 5.39 24.00 2.04
N GLN A 164 5.13 23.13 1.07
CA GLN A 164 5.55 23.32 -0.33
C GLN A 164 4.68 24.36 -1.05
N ASP A 165 3.42 24.50 -0.65
CA ASP A 165 2.46 25.47 -1.23
C ASP A 165 2.65 26.94 -0.72
N ARG A 166 3.65 27.23 0.12
CA ARG A 166 3.99 28.63 0.46
C ARG A 166 4.70 29.31 -0.72
N PRO A 167 4.29 30.54 -1.10
CA PRO A 167 4.56 31.08 -2.44
C PRO A 167 6.07 31.27 -2.71
N HIS A 168 6.48 30.84 -3.91
CA HIS A 168 7.77 31.16 -4.51
C HIS A 168 8.07 32.66 -4.38
N GLY A 169 9.01 33.00 -3.51
CA GLY A 169 9.60 34.32 -3.45
C GLY A 169 10.25 34.67 -4.79
N SER A 170 9.72 35.69 -5.46
CA SER A 170 10.46 36.61 -6.34
C SER A 170 11.36 35.97 -7.41
N TRP A 171 10.77 35.47 -8.51
CA TRP A 171 11.46 35.33 -9.80
C TRP A 171 11.54 36.65 -10.59
N GLY A 172 11.75 37.77 -9.88
CA GLY A 172 12.01 39.08 -10.46
C GLY A 172 13.50 39.38 -10.62
N LYS A 173 14.27 38.52 -11.30
CA LYS A 173 15.61 38.90 -11.79
C LYS A 173 15.71 38.68 -13.29
N ARG A 174 15.59 39.81 -13.99
CA ARG A 174 15.84 40.05 -15.41
C ARG A 174 17.05 39.24 -15.90
N ARG A 175 16.82 38.28 -16.80
CA ARG A 175 17.91 37.57 -17.52
C ARG A 175 18.73 38.62 -18.29
N LYS A 176 20.04 38.66 -18.06
CA LYS A 176 20.96 39.51 -18.85
C LYS A 176 20.92 39.04 -20.32
N PRO A 177 20.89 39.96 -21.30
CA PRO A 177 20.97 39.58 -22.70
C PRO A 177 22.37 39.04 -23.01
N ARG A 178 22.43 37.95 -23.77
CA ARG A 178 23.68 37.45 -24.34
C ARG A 178 24.07 38.36 -25.51
N SER A 179 25.27 38.93 -25.47
CA SER A 179 25.90 39.56 -26.63
C SER A 179 26.10 38.53 -27.72
N ALA A 180 25.86 38.94 -28.96
CA ALA A 180 26.27 38.25 -30.17
C ALA A 180 27.80 38.22 -30.28
#